data_AF-C5BAW6-F1
#
_entry.id   AF-C5BAW6-F1
#
_cell.length_a   1.000
_cell.length_b   1.000
_cell.length_c   1.000
_cell.angle_alpha   90.00
_cell.angle_beta   90.00
_cell.angle_gamma   90.00
#
_symmetry.space_group_name_H-M   'P 1'
#
loop_
_entity.id
_entity.type
_entity.pdbx_description
1 polymer ?
#
loop_
_entity_poly.entity_id
_entity_poly.type
_entity_poly.pdbx_seq_one_letter_code
_entity_poly.pdbx_strand_id
1 'polypeptide(L)' 'MTRQAHRIWRGADINYLCGRRQADRVLYSDNGLIYVTHDHYRHFTRMG' A
#
# COMPACT_ATOMS: atom_id res chain seq x y z
N MET A 1 2.77 10.81 4.65
CA MET A 1 1.32 10.52 4.76
C MET A 1 0.65 11.71 5.41
N THR A 2 -0.12 12.52 4.68
CA THR A 2 -0.76 13.73 5.22
C THR A 2 -1.92 13.34 6.14
N ARG A 3 -1.96 13.97 7.32
CA ARG A 3 -2.90 13.67 8.41
C ARG A 3 -4.24 14.33 8.11
N GLN A 4 -5.07 13.69 7.31
CA GLN A 4 -6.50 14.03 7.21
C GLN A 4 -7.24 13.18 8.25
N ALA A 5 -8.01 13.84 9.11
CA ALA A 5 -8.49 13.25 10.37
C ALA A 5 -9.36 11.97 10.22
N HIS A 6 -9.83 11.66 9.01
CA HIS A 6 -10.73 10.53 8.74
C HIS A 6 -10.34 9.68 7.52
N ARG A 7 -9.08 9.78 7.03
CA ARG A 7 -8.66 8.98 5.87
C ARG A 7 -8.50 7.51 6.27
N ILE A 8 -9.33 6.64 5.70
CA ILE A 8 -9.23 5.20 5.89
C ILE A 8 -8.24 4.62 4.88
N TRP A 9 -7.32 3.80 5.36
CA TRP A 9 -6.35 3.08 4.53
C TRP A 9 -6.66 1.59 4.51
N ARG A 10 -6.55 0.98 3.34
CA ARG A 10 -6.61 -0.48 3.15
C ARG A 10 -5.36 -0.93 2.40
N GLY A 11 -4.95 -2.17 2.65
CA GLY A 11 -3.76 -2.76 2.04
C GLY A 11 -4.07 -4.11 1.41
N ALA A 12 -3.41 -4.39 0.28
CA ALA A 12 -3.48 -5.68 -0.39
C ALA A 12 -2.09 -6.14 -0.83
N ASP A 13 -1.90 -7.46 -0.90
CA ASP A 13 -0.70 -8.04 -1.51
C ASP A 13 -0.78 -7.86 -3.02
N ILE A 14 0.34 -7.47 -3.61
CA ILE A 14 0.50 -7.41 -5.07
C ILE A 14 1.65 -8.31 -5.47
N ASN A 15 1.69 -8.71 -6.75
CA ASN A 15 2.68 -9.65 -7.28
C ASN A 15 2.72 -11.00 -6.55
N TYR A 16 1.65 -11.36 -5.84
CA TYR A 16 1.53 -12.64 -5.18
C TYR A 16 1.05 -13.71 -6.17
N LEU A 17 1.81 -14.79 -6.28
CA LEU A 17 1.48 -15.93 -7.15
C LEU A 17 0.95 -17.11 -6.31
N CYS A 18 1.77 -17.66 -5.42
CA CYS A 18 1.40 -18.73 -4.50
C CYS A 18 2.45 -18.87 -3.38
N GLY A 19 2.14 -19.68 -2.36
CA GLY A 19 3.08 -20.01 -1.28
C GLY A 19 3.19 -18.91 -0.22
N ARG A 20 4.41 -18.54 0.17
CA ARG A 20 4.64 -17.53 1.21
C ARG A 20 4.41 -16.13 0.65
N ARG A 21 3.66 -15.32 1.39
CA ARG A 21 3.47 -13.89 1.09
C ARG A 21 4.83 -13.18 0.98
N GLN A 22 4.99 -12.35 -0.05
CA GLN A 22 6.22 -11.60 -0.31
C GLN A 22 6.19 -10.23 0.37
N ALA A 23 7.10 -9.31 0.02
CA ALA A 23 7.21 -7.98 0.63
C ALA A 23 6.28 -6.93 -0.01
N ASP A 24 5.79 -7.21 -1.23
CA ASP A 24 5.09 -6.24 -2.07
C ASP A 24 3.66 -5.98 -1.61
N ARG A 25 3.31 -4.71 -1.42
CA ARG A 25 1.98 -4.27 -0.99
C ARG A 25 1.56 -3.01 -1.72
N VAL A 26 0.27 -2.92 -2.02
CA VAL A 26 -0.40 -1.66 -2.36
C VAL A 26 -1.18 -1.16 -1.14
N LEU A 27 -1.14 0.14 -0.89
CA LEU A 27 -1.99 0.84 0.07
C LEU A 27 -2.84 1.85 -0.69
N TYR A 28 -4.15 1.80 -0.49
CA TYR A 28 -5.08 2.73 -1.09
C TYR A 28 -5.98 3.35 -0.03
N SER A 29 -6.29 4.63 -0.21
CA SER A 29 -7.20 5.35 0.68
C SER A 29 -8.61 5.39 0.12
N ASP A 30 -9.56 5.64 1.01
CA ASP A 30 -10.96 5.95 0.68
C ASP A 30 -11.12 7.13 -0.29
N ASN A 31 -10.19 8.08 -0.31
CA ASN A 31 -10.19 9.24 -1.19
C ASN A 31 -9.26 9.11 -2.41
N GLY A 32 -8.85 7.88 -2.77
CA GLY A 32 -8.20 7.59 -4.04
C GLY A 32 -6.68 7.79 -4.10
N LEU A 33 -6.01 8.01 -2.97
CA LEU A 33 -4.54 7.98 -2.96
C LEU A 33 -4.04 6.54 -3.02
N ILE A 34 -3.04 6.30 -3.85
CA ILE A 34 -2.44 4.98 -4.02
C ILE A 34 -0.94 5.06 -3.73
N TYR A 35 -0.44 4.10 -2.96
CA TYR A 35 0.97 3.95 -2.62
C TYR A 35 1.39 2.49 -2.79
N VAL A 36 2.63 2.26 -3.18
CA VAL A 36 3.23 0.93 -3.30
C VAL A 36 4.49 0.85 -2.45
N THR A 37 4.69 -0.30 -1.80
CA THR A 37 5.93 -0.69 -1.13
C THR A 37 6.39 -2.05 -1.67
N HIS A 38 7.71 -2.19 -1.90
CA HIS A 38 8.36 -3.44 -2.32
C HIS A 38 9.26 -4.01 -1.23
N ASP A 39 9.27 -3.38 -0.05
CA ASP A 39 10.21 -3.67 1.03
C ASP A 39 9.50 -3.80 2.38
N HIS A 40 8.26 -4.29 2.33
CA HIS A 40 7.46 -4.63 3.50
C HIS A 40 7.21 -3.42 4.42
N TYR A 41 6.64 -2.36 3.82
CA TYR A 41 6.19 -1.12 4.50
C TYR A 41 7.32 -0.19 4.99
N ARG A 42 8.56 -0.34 4.50
CA ARG A 42 9.67 0.56 4.89
C ARG A 42 9.69 1.83 4.04
N HIS A 43 9.56 1.70 2.73
CA HIS A 43 9.50 2.84 1.80
C HIS A 43 8.25 2.76 0.95
N PHE A 44 7.68 3.93 0.65
CA PHE A 44 6.44 4.06 -0.12
C PHE A 44 6.65 4.97 -1.30
N THR A 45 6.27 4.49 -2.48
CA THR A 45 6.18 5.28 -3.70
C THR A 45 4.73 5.66 -3.92
N ARG A 46 4.44 6.96 -4.10
CA ARG A 46 3.10 7.42 -4.46
C ARG A 46 2.85 7.10 -5.93
N MET A 47 1.76 6.40 -6.20
CA MET A 47 1.28 6.20 -7.58
C MET A 47 0.42 7.40 -7.96
N GLY A 48 0.72 7.99 -9.12
CA GLY A 48 0.05 9.17 -9.65
C GLY A 48 -1.20 8.84 -10.43
#